data_AF-A0A167WVR3-F1
#
_entry.id   AF-A0A167WVR3-F1
#
_cell.length_a   1.000
_cell.length_b   1.000
_cell.length_c   1.000
_cell.angle_alpha   90.00
_cell.angle_beta   90.00
_cell.angle_gamma   90.00
#
_symmetry.space_group_name_H-M   'P 1'
#
loop_
_entity.id
_entity.type
_entity.pdbx_description
1 polymer ?
#
loop_
_entity_poly.entity_id
_entity_poly.type
_entity_poly.pdbx_seq_one_letter_code
_entity_poly.pdbx_strand_id
1 'polypeptide(L)' 'MKHAALLPYRVKLLCDGHSCYHSRRTDDRKRKSIRGCIVIRARHRPQTPRPHARDQDPQVLQFEEGG' A
#
# COMPACT_ATOMS: atom_id res chain seq x y z
N MET A 1 -1.27 11.28 -9.52
CA MET A 1 -0.95 11.92 -8.23
C MET A 1 -0.52 13.34 -8.53
N LYS A 2 -0.72 14.29 -7.61
CA LYS A 2 -0.25 15.67 -7.79
C LYS A 2 0.63 16.02 -6.60
N HIS A 3 1.87 16.47 -6.85
CA HIS A 3 2.84 16.77 -5.79
C HIS A 3 2.32 17.82 -4.79
N ALA A 4 1.56 18.80 -5.26
CA ALA A 4 0.98 19.83 -4.41
C ALA A 4 -0.20 19.37 -3.52
N ALA A 5 -0.72 18.15 -3.69
CA ALA A 5 -1.80 17.64 -2.85
C ALA A 5 -1.20 16.94 -1.62
N LEU A 6 -0.89 17.74 -0.58
CA LEU A 6 -0.29 17.32 0.70
C LEU A 6 -1.27 16.58 1.62
N LEU A 7 -2.15 15.76 1.05
CA LEU A 7 -3.12 14.96 1.77
C LEU A 7 -2.86 13.48 1.49
N PRO A 8 -3.03 12.59 2.48
CA PRO A 8 -2.81 11.17 2.27
C PRO A 8 -3.98 10.48 1.55
N TYR A 9 -5.15 11.12 1.51
CA TYR A 9 -6.38 10.60 0.91
C TYR A 9 -6.63 11.16 -0.49
N ARG A 10 -7.64 10.61 -1.17
CA ARG A 10 -8.08 11.11 -2.49
C ARG A 10 -8.88 12.38 -2.33
N VAL A 11 -8.56 13.40 -3.14
CA VAL A 11 -9.26 14.68 -3.14
C VAL A 11 -9.88 14.96 -4.50
N LYS A 12 -11.05 15.61 -4.51
CA LYS A 12 -11.71 16.08 -5.73
C LYS A 12 -11.28 17.51 -6.00
N LEU A 13 -10.51 17.72 -7.06
CA LEU A 13 -10.06 19.05 -7.48
C LEU A 13 -10.65 19.39 -8.84
N LEU A 14 -10.92 20.68 -9.04
CA LEU A 14 -11.22 21.22 -10.36
C LEU A 14 -9.93 21.18 -11.17
N CYS A 15 -9.90 20.38 -12.23
CA CYS A 15 -8.73 20.21 -13.07
C CYS A 15 -8.93 20.98 -14.37
N ASP A 16 -8.30 22.15 -14.47
CA ASP A 16 -8.19 22.94 -15.70
C ASP A 16 -6.70 22.99 -16.09
N GLY A 17 -6.33 22.42 -17.24
CA GLY A 17 -4.92 22.38 -17.68
C GLY A 17 -3.91 21.69 -16.73
N HIS A 18 -4.38 20.83 -15.84
CA HIS A 18 -3.53 20.17 -14.84
C HIS A 18 -2.79 18.95 -15.39
N SER A 19 -1.59 18.64 -14.90
CA SER A 19 -0.81 17.45 -15.32
C SER A 19 -1.55 16.11 -15.19
N CYS A 20 -2.54 16.02 -14.30
CA CYS A 20 -3.38 14.85 -14.09
C CYS A 20 -4.67 14.81 -14.95
N TYR A 21 -4.87 15.80 -15.82
CA TYR A 21 -6.02 15.93 -16.69
C TYR A 21 -5.66 16.52 -18.06
N HIS A 22 -5.91 15.76 -19.13
CA HIS A 22 -5.82 16.27 -20.49
C HIS A 22 -7.24 16.56 -20.98
N SER A 23 -7.55 17.84 -21.23
CA SER A 23 -8.83 18.28 -21.76
C SER A 23 -8.93 17.98 -23.25
N ARG A 24 -10.11 17.54 -23.72
CA ARG A 24 -10.36 17.31 -25.16
C ARG A 24 -10.85 18.57 -25.89
N ARG A 25 -11.25 19.60 -25.15
CA ARG A 25 -11.72 20.90 -25.64
C ARG A 25 -11.13 22.01 -24.79
N THR A 26 -10.99 23.19 -25.36
CA THR A 26 -10.22 24.34 -24.83
C THR A 26 -10.78 24.96 -23.53
N ASP A 27 -11.97 24.55 -23.07
CA ASP A 27 -12.58 25.02 -21.80
C ASP A 27 -13.16 23.88 -20.95
N ASP A 28 -12.73 22.63 -21.20
CA ASP A 28 -13.28 21.50 -20.44
C ASP A 28 -12.71 21.48 -19.01
N ARG A 29 -13.52 21.98 -18.06
CA ARG A 29 -13.22 21.92 -16.62
C ARG A 29 -13.93 20.74 -15.98
N LYS A 30 -13.16 19.72 -15.59
CA LYS A 30 -13.69 18.52 -14.95
C LYS A 30 -13.19 18.37 -13.52
N ARG A 31 -14.08 18.00 -12.60
CA ARG A 31 -13.70 17.56 -11.26
C ARG A 31 -13.18 16.13 -11.33
N LYS A 32 -11.92 15.92 -10.98
CA LYS A 32 -11.28 14.60 -10.96
C LYS A 32 -10.83 14.26 -9.55
N SER A 33 -10.98 12.99 -9.19
CA SER A 33 -10.46 12.45 -7.94
C SER A 33 -8.98 12.10 -8.13
N ILE A 34 -8.10 12.76 -7.39
CA ILE A 34 -6.64 12.57 -7.45
C ILE A 34 -6.16 12.00 -6.12
N ARG A 35 -5.26 11.00 -6.16
CA ARG A 35 -4.53 10.54 -4.97
C ARG A 35 -3.47 11.58 -4.60
N GLY A 36 -3.47 12.03 -3.35
CA GLY A 36 -2.47 12.97 -2.86
C GLY A 36 -1.06 12.39 -2.86
N CYS A 37 -0.09 13.26 -2.63
CA CYS A 37 1.34 12.97 -2.75
C CYS A 37 1.87 12.16 -1.56
N ILE A 38 1.22 12.24 -0.40
CA ILE A 38 1.67 11.56 0.82
C ILE A 38 1.26 10.09 0.75
N VAL A 39 2.25 9.20 0.54
CA VAL A 39 2.03 7.76 0.54
C VAL A 39 2.13 7.26 1.98
N ILE A 40 1.00 7.01 2.63
CA ILE A 40 0.98 6.24 3.88
C ILE A 40 1.24 4.77 3.52
N ARG A 41 2.42 4.26 3.88
CA ARG A 41 2.69 2.82 3.90
C ARG A 41 2.29 2.29 5.26
N ALA A 42 1.49 1.22 5.29
CA ALA A 42 1.34 0.44 6.51
C ALA A 42 2.73 -0.06 6.90
N ARG A 43 3.10 0.08 8.19
CA ARG A 43 4.35 -0.48 8.71
C ARG A 43 4.42 -1.94 8.26
N HIS A 44 5.58 -2.34 7.77
CA HIS A 44 5.84 -3.68 7.25
C HIS A 44 5.25 -4.69 8.25
N ARG A 45 4.15 -5.37 7.90
CA ARG A 45 3.65 -6.46 8.73
C ARG A 45 4.80 -7.47 8.69
N PRO A 46 5.43 -7.84 9.82
CA PRO A 46 6.40 -8.91 9.77
C PRO A 46 5.66 -10.10 9.16
N GLN A 47 6.15 -10.60 8.04
CA GLN A 47 5.67 -11.87 7.52
C GLN A 47 6.10 -12.86 8.58
N THR A 48 5.17 -13.29 9.45
CA THR A 48 5.42 -14.44 10.29
C THR A 48 5.82 -15.55 9.34
N PRO A 49 7.06 -16.07 9.42
CA PRO A 49 7.43 -17.19 8.57
C PRO A 49 6.39 -18.27 8.82
N ARG A 50 5.76 -18.76 7.74
CA ARG A 50 4.89 -19.93 7.85
C ARG A 50 5.79 -21.03 8.39
N PRO A 51 5.48 -21.66 9.55
CA PRO A 51 6.29 -22.77 10.02
C PRO A 51 6.35 -23.78 8.89
N HIS A 52 7.57 -24.12 8.47
CA HIS A 52 7.74 -25.17 7.49
C HIS A 52 7.14 -26.43 8.11
N ALA A 53 6.27 -27.13 7.37
CA ALA A 53 5.63 -28.36 7.81
C ALA A 53 6.63 -29.52 8.10
N ARG A 54 7.94 -29.23 8.21
CA ARG A 54 9.01 -30.15 8.56
C ARG A 54 9.38 -30.13 10.04
N ASP A 55 8.85 -29.21 10.85
CA ASP A 55 9.02 -29.26 12.32
C ASP A 55 8.09 -30.31 12.98
N GLN A 56 7.58 -31.28 12.23
CA GLN A 56 6.88 -32.47 12.72
C GLN A 56 7.78 -33.70 12.57
N ASP A 57 9.02 -33.64 13.05
CA ASP A 57 9.78 -34.87 13.31
C ASP A 57 9.51 -35.29 14.77
N PRO A 58 8.71 -36.35 15.01
CA PRO A 58 8.41 -36.82 16.38
C PRO A 58 9.64 -37.39 17.13
N GLN A 59 10.83 -37.35 16.53
CA GLN A 59 12.05 -37.96 17.06
C GLN A 59 12.88 -37.00 17.95
N VAL A 60 12.60 -35.69 17.95
CA VAL A 60 13.33 -34.70 18.80
C VAL A 60 12.79 -34.61 20.24
N LEU A 61 11.70 -35.31 20.57
CA LEU A 61 11.13 -35.31 21.93
C LEU A 61 11.55 -36.51 22.81
N GLN A 62 12.44 -37.39 22.36
CA GLN A 62 12.82 -38.60 23.11
C GLN A 62 14.19 -38.58 23.79
N PHE A 63 14.89 -37.44 23.84
CA PHE A 63 16.20 -37.35 24.52
C PHE A 63 16.20 -36.52 25.81
N GLU A 64 15.05 -36.00 26.25
CA GLU A 64 14.94 -35.17 27.46
C GLU A 64 14.12 -35.86 28.59
N GLU A 65 14.13 -37.19 28.66
CA GLU A 65 13.64 -37.93 29.84
C GLU A 65 14.53 -39.17 30.07
N GLY A 66 15.72 -38.96 30.64
CA GLY A 66 16.64 -40.07 30.93
C GLY A 66 18.01 -39.63 31.43
N GLY A 67 18.06 -38.89 32.53
CA GLY A 67 19.27 -38.55 33.29
C GLY A 67 18.95 -38.39 34.76
#